data_AF-A0A0K6IYE3-F1
#
_entry.id   AF-A0A0K6IYE3-F1
#
_cell.length_a   1.000
_cell.length_b   1.000
_cell.length_c   1.000
_cell.angle_alpha   90.00
_cell.angle_beta   90.00
_cell.angle_gamma   90.00
#
_symmetry.space_group_name_H-M   'P 1'
#
loop_
_entity.id
_entity.type
_entity.pdbx_description
1 polymer ?
#
loop_
_entity_poly.entity_id
_entity_poly.type
_entity_poly.pdbx_seq_one_letter_code
_entity_poly.pdbx_strand_id
1 'polypeptide(L)' 'MIPKSKESIRDMLIAGAFIAMGALLPGSLLDKGFEAHIGGIAMGLGIGWLIKSIIDNSKGEKKHES' A
#
# COMPACT_ATOMS: atom_id res chain seq x y z
N MET A 1 11.50 -9.99 4.22
CA MET A 1 11.09 -9.31 5.47
C MET A 1 9.67 -9.75 5.77
N ILE A 2 9.47 -10.61 6.77
CA ILE A 2 8.13 -11.10 7.15
C ILE A 2 7.57 -10.10 8.17
N PRO A 3 6.36 -9.55 8.01
CA PRO A 3 5.78 -8.61 8.97
C PRO A 3 5.59 -9.31 10.32
N LYS A 4 6.30 -8.84 11.36
CA LYS A 4 6.31 -9.47 12.70
C LYS A 4 5.41 -8.78 13.73
N SER A 5 4.96 -7.55 13.45
CA SER A 5 4.13 -6.76 14.36
C SER A 5 2.69 -6.64 13.85
N LYS A 6 1.73 -6.50 14.77
CA LYS A 6 0.30 -6.26 14.43
C LYS A 6 0.12 -5.01 13.56
N GLU A 7 0.92 -3.98 13.81
CA GLU A 7 0.91 -2.74 13.02
C GLU A 7 1.40 -2.96 11.60
N SER A 8 2.50 -3.73 11.42
CA SER A 8 3.02 -4.09 10.10
C SER A 8 1.99 -4.85 9.27
N ILE A 9 1.31 -5.82 9.87
CA ILE A 9 0.26 -6.60 9.21
C ILE A 9 -0.91 -5.68 8.82
N ARG A 10 -1.35 -4.78 9.72
CA ARG A 10 -2.42 -3.82 9.44
C ARG A 10 -2.07 -2.91 8.26
N ASP A 11 -0.87 -2.35 8.25
CA ASP A 11 -0.43 -1.48 7.16
C ASP A 11 -0.34 -2.22 5.83
N MET A 12 0.12 -3.48 5.85
CA MET A 12 0.20 -4.32 4.66
C MET A 12 -1.20 -4.67 4.12
N LEU A 13 -2.18 -4.89 4.99
CA LEU A 13 -3.59 -5.07 4.62
C LEU A 13 -4.20 -3.80 4.01
N ILE A 14 -3.93 -2.63 4.59
CA ILE A 14 -4.40 -1.34 4.05
C ILE A 14 -3.79 -1.10 2.66
N ALA A 15 -2.47 -1.27 2.52
CA ALA A 15 -1.79 -1.13 1.25
C ALA A 15 -2.34 -2.11 0.20
N GLY A 16 -2.52 -3.38 0.57
CA GLY A 16 -3.08 -4.42 -0.29
C GLY A 16 -4.51 -4.10 -0.75
N ALA A 17 -5.35 -3.58 0.14
CA ALA A 17 -6.72 -3.17 -0.21
C ALA A 17 -6.74 -2.03 -1.24
N PHE A 18 -5.88 -1.01 -1.08
CA PHE A 18 -5.78 0.08 -2.04
C PHE A 18 -5.21 -0.35 -3.40
N ILE A 19 -4.21 -1.24 -3.40
CA ILE A 19 -3.66 -1.82 -4.64
C ILE A 19 -4.73 -2.66 -5.36
N ALA A 20 -5.44 -3.53 -4.63
CA ALA A 20 -6.50 -4.35 -5.20
C ALA A 20 -7.63 -3.47 -5.75
N MET A 21 -8.01 -2.42 -5.04
CA MET A 21 -9.01 -1.45 -5.50
C MET A 21 -8.55 -0.74 -6.78
N GLY A 22 -7.30 -0.26 -6.83
CA GLY A 22 -6.76 0.39 -8.02
C GLY A 22 -6.62 -0.55 -9.24
N ALA A 23 -6.35 -1.84 -9.01
CA ALA A 23 -6.18 -2.83 -10.07
C ALA A 23 -7.50 -3.44 -10.58
N LEU A 24 -8.49 -3.62 -9.69
CA LEU A 24 -9.70 -4.39 -9.96
C LEU A 24 -10.96 -3.54 -10.15
N LEU A 25 -10.87 -2.21 -9.99
CA LEU A 25 -11.97 -1.33 -10.34
C LEU A 25 -12.34 -1.50 -11.83
N PRO A 26 -13.64 -1.69 -12.16
CA PRO A 26 -14.11 -1.66 -13.54
C PRO A 26 -13.74 -0.33 -14.19
N GLY A 27 -13.42 -0.32 -15.49
CA GLY A 27 -12.87 0.86 -16.16
C GLY A 27 -11.41 1.13 -15.75
N SER A 28 -10.58 0.08 -15.80
CA SER A 28 -9.21 0.00 -15.26
C SER A 28 -8.31 1.19 -15.61
N LEU A 29 -7.13 1.28 -14.98
CA LEU A 29 -6.05 2.24 -15.25
C LEU A 29 -5.76 2.53 -16.74
N LEU A 30 -6.17 1.66 -17.66
CA LEU A 30 -5.96 1.75 -19.10
C LEU A 30 -7.11 2.42 -19.87
N ASP A 31 -8.25 2.68 -19.22
CA ASP A 31 -9.40 3.34 -19.83
C ASP A 31 -9.33 4.88 -19.66
N LYS A 32 -9.98 5.66 -20.53
CA LYS A 32 -9.89 7.14 -20.53
C LYS A 32 -10.98 7.81 -19.67
N GLY A 33 -11.45 7.13 -18.63
CA GLY A 33 -12.58 7.55 -17.79
C GLY A 33 -12.20 8.09 -16.40
N PHE A 34 -13.21 8.59 -15.68
CA PHE A 34 -13.10 8.96 -14.27
C PHE A 34 -12.67 7.77 -13.39
N GLU A 35 -13.10 6.56 -13.74
CA GLU A 35 -12.75 5.32 -13.04
C GLU A 35 -11.24 5.04 -13.08
N ALA A 36 -10.56 5.33 -14.19
CA ALA A 36 -9.11 5.20 -14.30
C ALA A 36 -8.36 6.22 -13.43
N HIS A 37 -8.92 7.42 -13.22
CA HIS A 37 -8.35 8.41 -12.29
C HIS A 37 -8.46 7.94 -10.84
N ILE A 38 -9.63 7.44 -10.45
CA ILE A 38 -9.85 6.88 -9.11
C ILE A 38 -8.98 5.63 -8.89
N GLY A 39 -8.87 4.77 -9.91
CA GLY A 39 -7.97 3.62 -9.91
C GLY A 39 -6.50 4.03 -9.75
N GLY A 40 -6.07 5.09 -10.45
CA GLY A 40 -4.73 5.68 -10.34
C GLY A 40 -4.42 6.22 -8.95
N ILE A 41 -5.37 6.96 -8.35
CA ILE A 41 -5.22 7.49 -6.99
C ILE A 41 -5.16 6.35 -5.98
N ALA A 42 -6.06 5.37 -6.07
CA ALA A 42 -6.07 4.21 -5.18
C ALA A 42 -4.75 3.42 -5.30
N MET A 43 -4.26 3.19 -6.52
CA MET A 43 -2.98 2.52 -6.77
C MET A 43 -1.81 3.30 -6.16
N GLY A 44 -1.77 4.62 -6.37
CA GLY A 44 -0.73 5.49 -5.81
C GLY A 44 -0.73 5.49 -4.28
N LEU A 45 -1.91 5.56 -3.66
CA LEU A 45 -2.07 5.47 -2.20
C LEU A 45 -1.62 4.11 -1.66
N GLY A 46 -1.98 3.02 -2.34
CA GLY A 46 -1.58 1.67 -1.95
C GLY A 46 -0.08 1.44 -2.00
N ILE A 47 0.57 1.86 -3.10
CA ILE A 47 2.03 1.79 -3.24
C ILE A 47 2.71 2.69 -2.21
N GLY A 48 2.23 3.92 -2.01
CA GLY A 48 2.75 4.85 -1.01
C GLY A 48 2.66 4.28 0.42
N TRP A 49 1.54 3.67 0.77
CA TRP A 49 1.35 3.03 2.08
C TRP A 49 2.26 1.81 2.26
N LEU A 50 2.48 1.03 1.20
CA LEU A 50 3.40 -0.11 1.21
C LEU A 50 4.84 0.35 1.46
N ILE A 51 5.31 1.37 0.74
CA ILE A 51 6.65 1.94 0.92
C ILE A 51 6.82 2.49 2.33
N LYS A 52 5.83 3.26 2.83
CA LYS A 52 5.82 3.78 4.20
C LYS A 52 5.94 2.64 5.21
N SER A 53 5.11 1.61 5.07
CA SER A 53 5.13 0.44 5.95
C SER A 53 6.50 -0.25 5.96
N ILE A 54 7.14 -0.41 4.80
CA ILE A 54 8.48 -0.99 4.69
C ILE A 54 9.51 -0.13 5.43
N ILE A 55 9.49 1.20 5.23
CA ILE A 55 10.40 2.13 5.88
C ILE A 55 10.22 2.10 7.40
N ASP A 56 8.98 2.16 7.88
CA ASP A 56 8.66 2.21 9.31
C ASP A 56 9.09 0.91 10.00
N ASN A 57 8.86 -0.25 9.36
CA ASN A 57 9.30 -1.54 9.89
C ASN A 57 10.83 -1.72 9.84
N SER A 58 11.49 -1.20 8.80
CA SER A 58 12.96 -1.24 8.70
C SER A 58 13.65 -0.28 9.68
N LYS A 59 13.03 0.86 10.01
CA LYS A 59 13.52 1.79 11.04
C LYS A 59 13.25 1.30 12.46
N GLY A 60 12.15 0.56 12.68
CA GLY A 60 11.83 -0.07 13.96
C GLY A 60 12.88 -1.07 14.43
N GLU A 61 13.50 -1.83 13.52
CA GLU A 61 14.61 -2.75 13.84
C GLU A 61 15.84 -2.00 14.36
N LYS A 62 16.14 -0.79 13.86
CA LYS A 62 17.30 0.01 14.30
C LYS A 62 17.16 0.64 15.68
N LYS A 63 15.94 0.72 16.23
CA LYS A 63 15.68 1.35 17.54
C LYS A 63 15.79 0.38 18.72
N HIS A 64 15.90 -0.92 18.45
CA HIS A 64 15.96 -1.99 19.47
C HIS A 64 17.39 -2.49 19.74
N GLU A 65 18.40 -1.94 19.07
CA GLU A 65 19.84 -2.26 19.25
C GLU A 65 20.66 -1.10 19.86
N SER A 66 20.04 -0.17 20.60
CA SER A 66 20.77 0.90 21.30
C SER A 66 20.46 0.98 22.78
#